data_AF-A0AAD3HU14-F1
#
_entry.id   AF-A0AAD3HU14-F1
#
_cell.length_a   1.000
_cell.length_b   1.000
_cell.length_c   1.000
_cell.angle_alpha   90.00
_cell.angle_beta   90.00
_cell.angle_gamma   90.00
#
_symmetry.space_group_name_H-M   'P 1'
#
loop_
_entity.id
_entity.type
_entity.pdbx_description
1 polymer ?
#
loop_
_entity_poly.entity_id
_entity_poly.type
_entity_poly.pdbx_seq_one_letter_code
_entity_poly.pdbx_strand_id
1 'polypeptide(L)'
;MYRRWQKDAVDKYHSLESFNTFLGRLTPLTGPNVLAVCDTADLYSVLSVLHSKGRNPEVKVNTNPGFYYFLANAVQPEASDAGLVADVSTGTADSAAVTAGDGVRREAVVPISSKSTALTSEMFAKFFMLEAHPNVSHILLAIIDDDGSVSLTRVFNYVQPPFEGPETLPPLEAAEGGAGGESDDEGS
;
A
#
# COMPACT_ATOMS: atom_id res chain seq x y z
N MET A 1 -19.09 24.09 18.42
CA MET A 1 -19.08 22.77 17.74
C MET A 1 -18.87 23.04 16.25
N TYR A 2 -17.63 22.98 15.76
CA TYR A 2 -17.32 23.32 14.36
C TYR A 2 -17.56 22.09 13.47
N ARG A 3 -18.70 22.04 12.76
CA ARG A 3 -18.91 21.08 11.68
C ARG A 3 -18.09 21.53 10.47
N ARG A 4 -17.17 20.69 10.00
CA ARG A 4 -16.48 20.89 8.72
C ARG A 4 -17.42 20.40 7.62
N TRP A 5 -17.81 21.30 6.73
CA TRP A 5 -18.66 21.01 5.58
C TRP A 5 -17.75 20.89 4.37
N GLN A 6 -17.92 19.82 3.59
CA GLN A 6 -17.25 19.69 2.30
C GLN A 6 -18.28 19.70 1.19
N LYS A 7 -18.05 20.57 0.21
CA LYS A 7 -18.84 20.69 -1.00
C LYS A 7 -18.29 19.71 -2.03
N ASP A 8 -19.12 18.77 -2.46
CA ASP A 8 -18.78 17.85 -3.55
C ASP A 8 -18.82 18.60 -4.90
N ALA A 9 -18.26 18.00 -5.96
CA ALA A 9 -18.28 18.55 -7.32
C ALA A 9 -19.71 18.74 -7.89
N VAL A 10 -20.70 18.11 -7.25
CA VAL A 10 -22.12 18.15 -7.59
C VAL A 10 -22.94 18.97 -6.58
N ASP A 11 -22.32 19.90 -5.84
CA ASP A 11 -22.97 20.76 -4.84
C ASP A 11 -23.64 20.02 -3.66
N LYS A 12 -23.36 18.72 -3.48
CA LYS A 12 -23.80 17.96 -2.29
C LYS A 12 -22.84 18.21 -1.13
N TYR A 13 -23.40 18.56 0.02
CA TYR A 13 -22.62 18.71 1.26
C TYR A 13 -22.61 17.39 2.02
N HIS A 14 -21.45 16.74 2.09
CA HIS A 14 -21.26 15.62 3.02
C HIS A 14 -20.72 16.18 4.33
N SER A 15 -21.49 16.02 5.40
CA SER A 15 -21.07 16.42 6.73
C SER A 15 -20.04 15.43 7.26
N LEU A 16 -18.80 15.88 7.47
CA LEU A 16 -17.85 15.13 8.27
C LEU A 16 -18.34 15.10 9.72
N GLU A 17 -18.25 13.94 10.35
CA GLU A 17 -18.56 13.82 11.77
C GLU A 17 -17.66 14.72 12.63
N SER A 18 -18.14 15.12 13.81
CA SER A 18 -17.35 15.96 14.71
C SER A 18 -16.23 15.17 15.39
N PHE A 19 -15.12 15.83 15.72
CA PHE A 19 -14.01 15.22 16.46
C PHE A 19 -14.46 14.51 17.74
N ASN A 20 -15.35 15.12 18.53
CA ASN A 20 -15.85 14.52 19.77
C ASN A 20 -16.68 13.25 19.52
N THR A 21 -17.46 13.23 18.42
CA THR A 21 -18.21 12.05 18.00
C THR A 21 -17.26 10.93 17.57
N PHE A 22 -16.20 11.28 16.84
CA PHE A 22 -15.15 10.35 16.46
C PHE A 22 -14.44 9.75 17.68
N LEU A 23 -13.99 10.59 18.60
CA LEU A 23 -13.36 10.16 19.85
C LEU A 23 -14.24 9.21 20.66
N GLY A 24 -15.54 9.50 20.77
CA GLY A 24 -16.49 8.66 21.50
C GLY A 24 -16.67 7.25 20.94
N ARG A 25 -16.21 6.98 19.72
CA ARG A 25 -16.27 5.66 19.07
C ARG A 25 -14.95 4.90 19.09
N LEU A 26 -13.85 5.53 19.53
CA LEU A 26 -12.55 4.86 19.59
C LEU A 26 -12.52 3.92 20.78
N THR A 27 -12.36 2.62 20.51
CA THR A 27 -12.05 1.64 21.54
C THR A 27 -10.63 1.89 22.06
N PRO A 28 -10.41 2.08 23.37
CA PRO A 28 -9.07 2.29 23.91
C PRO A 28 -8.12 1.14 23.55
N LEU A 29 -6.92 1.48 23.04
CA LEU A 29 -5.85 0.50 22.87
C LEU A 29 -5.32 0.12 24.25
N THR A 30 -5.32 -1.18 24.55
CA THR A 30 -4.78 -1.71 25.82
C THR A 30 -3.79 -2.83 25.53
N GLY A 31 -2.77 -2.96 26.36
CA GLY A 31 -1.78 -4.03 26.28
C GLY A 31 -0.34 -3.55 26.10
N PRO A 32 0.64 -4.45 26.32
CA PRO A 32 2.07 -4.10 26.31
C PRO A 32 2.64 -3.85 24.91
N ASN A 33 1.93 -4.31 23.87
CA ASN A 33 2.43 -4.27 22.49
C ASN A 33 1.88 -3.11 21.65
N VAL A 34 1.08 -2.23 22.25
CA VAL A 34 0.39 -1.13 21.53
C VAL A 34 1.40 -0.28 20.76
N LEU A 35 1.16 -0.15 19.46
CA LEU A 35 1.97 0.69 18.59
C LEU A 35 1.44 2.13 18.67
N ALA A 36 2.09 2.95 19.50
CA ALA A 36 1.79 4.37 19.66
C ALA A 36 2.31 5.21 18.48
N VAL A 37 1.80 4.93 17.28
CA VAL A 37 2.31 5.50 16.01
C VAL A 37 1.65 6.80 15.59
N CYS A 38 0.50 7.12 16.19
CA CYS A 38 -0.23 8.37 15.98
C CYS A 38 -1.10 8.69 17.19
N ASP A 39 -1.47 9.97 17.34
CA ASP A 39 -2.44 10.40 18.34
C ASP A 39 -3.87 10.46 17.79
N THR A 40 -4.83 10.87 18.61
CA THR A 40 -6.23 10.93 18.19
C THR A 40 -6.53 12.08 17.21
N ALA A 41 -5.74 13.16 17.23
CA ALA A 41 -5.86 14.27 16.30
C ALA A 41 -5.33 13.87 14.92
N ASP A 42 -4.22 13.13 14.87
CA ASP A 42 -3.67 12.52 13.66
C ASP A 42 -4.69 11.57 13.02
N LEU A 43 -5.30 10.69 13.82
CA LEU A 43 -6.36 9.80 13.35
C LEU A 43 -7.53 10.56 12.70
N TYR A 44 -7.97 11.65 13.32
CA TYR A 44 -9.06 12.46 12.80
C TYR A 44 -8.66 13.23 11.53
N SER A 45 -7.38 13.61 11.41
CA SER A 45 -6.84 14.23 10.19
C SER A 45 -6.87 13.24 9.02
N VAL A 46 -6.47 11.99 9.25
CA VAL A 46 -6.58 10.92 8.25
C VAL A 46 -8.03 10.65 7.86
N LEU A 47 -8.93 10.54 8.84
CA LEU A 47 -10.38 10.40 8.58
C LEU A 47 -10.89 11.53 7.67
N SER A 48 -10.55 12.78 8.01
CA SER A 48 -10.95 13.96 7.26
C SER A 48 -10.49 13.89 5.79
N VAL A 49 -9.23 13.49 5.57
CA VAL A 49 -8.66 13.36 4.23
C VAL A 49 -9.29 12.20 3.46
N LEU A 50 -9.50 11.04 4.07
CA LEU A 50 -10.15 9.90 3.42
C LEU A 50 -11.61 10.19 3.06
N HIS A 51 -12.33 10.87 3.96
CA HIS A 51 -13.68 11.36 3.70
C HIS A 51 -13.68 12.37 2.55
N SER A 52 -12.70 13.28 2.52
CA SER A 52 -12.59 14.27 1.44
C SER A 52 -12.34 13.69 0.06
N LYS A 53 -11.74 12.50 0.02
CA LYS A 53 -11.50 11.72 -1.19
C LYS A 53 -12.65 10.75 -1.51
N GLY A 54 -13.78 10.84 -0.80
CA GLY A 54 -14.94 9.97 -1.02
C GLY A 54 -14.67 8.49 -0.72
N ARG A 55 -13.63 8.15 0.07
CA ARG A 55 -13.18 6.77 0.26
C ARG A 55 -13.96 5.98 1.32
N ASN A 56 -15.05 6.54 1.86
CA ASN A 56 -15.91 5.92 2.89
C ASN A 56 -15.12 5.15 3.99
N PRO A 57 -14.28 5.84 4.77
CA PRO A 57 -13.37 5.20 5.72
C PRO A 57 -14.11 4.61 6.93
N GLU A 58 -13.75 3.39 7.31
CA GLU A 58 -14.14 2.76 8.57
C GLU A 58 -12.93 2.59 9.48
N VAL A 59 -12.98 3.18 10.67
CA VAL A 59 -11.95 2.92 11.68
C VAL A 59 -12.08 1.49 12.23
N LYS A 60 -10.97 0.79 12.28
CA LYS A 60 -10.82 -0.53 12.88
C LYS A 60 -9.66 -0.51 13.86
N VAL A 61 -9.70 -1.43 14.81
CA VAL A 61 -8.60 -1.71 15.72
C VAL A 61 -8.02 -3.06 15.34
N ASN A 62 -6.70 -3.14 15.28
CA ASN A 62 -5.98 -4.40 15.24
C ASN A 62 -5.51 -4.68 16.66
N THR A 63 -6.02 -5.72 17.33
CA THR A 63 -5.78 -5.92 18.76
C THR A 63 -4.38 -6.46 19.04
N ASN A 64 -3.79 -7.18 18.10
CA ASN A 64 -2.41 -7.65 18.18
C ASN A 64 -1.73 -7.44 16.81
N PRO A 65 -0.88 -6.41 16.64
CA PRO A 65 -0.07 -5.71 17.65
C PRO A 65 -0.65 -4.41 18.24
N GLY A 66 -1.96 -4.18 18.25
CA GLY A 66 -2.54 -3.06 19.01
C GLY A 66 -2.37 -1.70 18.34
N PHE A 67 -3.07 -1.45 17.23
CA PHE A 67 -3.06 -0.16 16.53
C PHE A 67 -4.38 0.12 15.82
N TYR A 68 -4.64 1.39 15.51
CA TYR A 68 -5.78 1.79 14.68
C TYR A 68 -5.41 1.80 13.20
N TYR A 69 -6.35 1.39 12.36
CA TYR A 69 -6.25 1.54 10.91
C TYR A 69 -7.62 1.88 10.33
N PHE A 70 -7.65 2.37 9.10
CA PHE A 70 -8.89 2.56 8.37
C PHE A 70 -9.03 1.53 7.27
N LEU A 71 -10.21 0.94 7.13
CA LEU A 71 -10.62 0.28 5.90
C LEU A 71 -11.30 1.31 5.02
N ALA A 72 -10.72 1.63 3.88
CA ALA A 72 -11.23 2.62 2.96
C ALA A 72 -11.40 2.02 1.57
N ASN A 73 -12.33 2.55 0.80
CA ASN A 73 -12.50 2.17 -0.60
C ASN A 73 -11.24 2.55 -1.38
N ALA A 74 -10.72 1.59 -2.15
CA ALA A 74 -9.62 1.81 -3.08
C ALA A 74 -10.07 2.85 -4.11
N VAL A 75 -9.17 3.77 -4.44
CA VAL A 75 -9.37 4.54 -5.67
C VAL A 75 -9.12 3.58 -6.81
N GLN A 76 -10.17 3.26 -7.55
CA GLN A 76 -10.05 2.54 -8.81
C GLN A 76 -9.15 3.40 -9.71
N PRO A 77 -7.99 2.91 -10.16
CA PRO A 77 -7.31 3.57 -11.25
C PRO A 77 -8.30 3.54 -12.42
N GLU A 78 -8.65 4.72 -12.96
CA GLU A 78 -9.37 4.83 -14.23
C GLU A 78 -8.73 3.81 -15.18
N ALA A 79 -9.52 2.82 -15.59
CA ALA A 79 -9.03 1.70 -16.38
C ALA A 79 -8.32 2.28 -17.61
N SER A 80 -7.01 2.13 -17.68
CA SER A 80 -6.32 2.26 -18.95
C SER A 80 -6.88 1.17 -19.84
N ASP A 81 -7.50 1.63 -20.93
CA ASP A 81 -8.09 0.90 -22.03
C ASP A 81 -7.26 -0.34 -22.41
N ALA A 82 -7.52 -1.46 -21.74
CA ALA A 82 -6.92 -2.76 -22.02
C ALA A 82 -8.07 -3.67 -22.40
N GLY A 83 -8.21 -3.82 -23.72
CA GLY A 83 -9.31 -4.49 -24.39
C GLY A 83 -9.67 -5.85 -23.78
N LEU A 84 -10.98 -6.04 -23.65
CA LEU A 84 -11.62 -7.33 -23.56
C LEU A 84 -11.15 -8.23 -24.72
N VAL A 85 -10.35 -9.23 -24.40
CA VAL A 85 -10.42 -10.52 -25.10
C VAL A 85 -10.87 -11.55 -24.08
N ALA A 86 -12.17 -11.83 -24.14
CA ALA A 86 -12.74 -13.03 -23.56
C ALA A 86 -12.19 -14.22 -24.35
N ASP A 87 -11.51 -15.15 -23.68
CA ASP A 87 -11.47 -16.52 -24.17
C ASP A 87 -11.44 -17.53 -23.01
N VAL A 88 -12.13 -18.63 -23.29
CA VAL A 88 -12.64 -19.71 -22.45
C VAL A 88 -11.53 -20.56 -21.82
N SER A 89 -11.70 -21.00 -20.57
CA SER A 89 -11.52 -22.41 -20.18
C SER A 89 -11.96 -22.76 -18.74
N THR A 90 -12.70 -23.86 -18.70
CA THR A 90 -13.13 -24.79 -17.64
C THR A 90 -12.15 -25.10 -16.49
N GLY A 91 -12.69 -25.35 -15.29
CA GLY A 91 -12.01 -26.17 -14.27
C GLY A 91 -12.49 -25.98 -12.83
N THR A 92 -13.25 -26.95 -12.33
CA THR A 92 -13.75 -27.10 -10.95
C THR A 92 -12.62 -27.16 -9.91
N ALA A 93 -12.66 -26.33 -8.87
CA ALA A 93 -12.14 -26.66 -7.53
C ALA A 93 -12.66 -25.67 -6.48
N ASP A 94 -13.19 -26.22 -5.40
CA ASP A 94 -13.63 -25.55 -4.17
C ASP A 94 -12.66 -24.44 -3.72
N SER A 95 -13.18 -23.23 -3.62
CA SER A 95 -12.64 -22.24 -2.68
C SER A 95 -13.80 -21.41 -2.17
N ALA A 96 -13.92 -21.46 -0.84
CA ALA A 96 -14.99 -20.89 -0.05
C ALA A 96 -15.44 -19.53 -0.59
N ALA A 97 -16.75 -19.43 -0.82
CA ALA A 97 -17.44 -18.20 -1.12
C ALA A 97 -17.16 -17.18 -0.01
N VAL A 98 -16.19 -16.30 -0.25
CA VAL A 98 -16.15 -15.01 0.43
C VAL A 98 -17.27 -14.22 -0.20
N THR A 99 -18.34 -14.03 0.57
CA THR A 99 -19.52 -13.26 0.19
C THR A 99 -19.06 -11.91 -0.36
N ALA A 100 -19.12 -11.78 -1.69
CA ALA A 100 -18.80 -10.55 -2.39
C ALA A 100 -19.88 -9.52 -2.07
N GLY A 101 -19.68 -8.79 -0.97
CA GLY A 101 -20.35 -7.53 -0.71
C GLY A 101 -19.87 -6.52 -1.74
N ASP A 102 -20.74 -6.19 -2.69
CA ASP A 102 -20.73 -4.98 -3.52
C ASP A 102 -19.34 -4.46 -3.93
N GLY A 103 -18.68 -5.17 -4.87
CA GLY A 103 -17.70 -4.73 -5.89
C GLY A 103 -16.52 -3.79 -5.56
N VAL A 104 -16.44 -3.20 -4.37
CA VAL A 104 -15.53 -2.12 -4.04
C VAL A 104 -14.33 -2.71 -3.33
N ARG A 105 -13.18 -2.70 -4.02
CA ARG A 105 -11.90 -3.07 -3.43
C ARG A 105 -11.64 -2.18 -2.21
N ARG A 106 -11.32 -2.78 -1.07
CA ARG A 106 -10.99 -2.07 0.18
C ARG A 106 -9.47 -2.11 0.39
N GLU A 107 -8.91 -1.03 0.88
CA GLU A 107 -7.50 -0.90 1.25
C GLU A 107 -7.38 -0.58 2.74
N ALA A 108 -6.37 -1.16 3.39
CA ALA A 108 -6.01 -0.81 4.75
C ALA A 108 -5.11 0.43 4.75
N VAL A 109 -5.54 1.46 5.46
CA VAL A 109 -4.80 2.72 5.63
C VAL A 109 -4.28 2.79 7.06
N VAL A 110 -2.96 2.80 7.23
CA VAL A 110 -2.29 2.84 8.53
C VAL A 110 -1.81 4.27 8.79
N PRO A 111 -2.37 4.97 9.80
CA PRO A 111 -1.97 6.32 10.19
C PRO A 111 -0.65 6.31 10.96
N ILE A 112 0.28 7.16 10.56
CA ILE A 112 1.61 7.33 11.16
C ILE A 112 1.91 8.82 11.28
N SER A 113 2.16 9.29 12.50
CA SER A 113 2.62 10.65 12.75
C SER A 113 4.06 10.83 12.28
N SER A 114 4.39 11.96 11.66
CA SER A 114 5.77 12.34 11.31
C SER A 114 6.67 12.43 12.55
N LYS A 115 6.05 12.69 13.71
CA LYS A 115 6.70 12.71 15.04
C LYS A 115 7.04 11.31 15.57
N SER A 116 6.56 10.24 14.94
CA SER A 116 6.85 8.88 15.36
C SER A 116 8.31 8.52 15.06
N THR A 117 9.16 8.56 16.08
CA THR A 117 10.57 8.13 15.98
C THR A 117 10.73 6.62 16.08
N ALA A 118 9.64 5.86 16.24
CA ALA A 118 9.64 4.44 16.53
C ALA A 118 9.53 3.54 15.28
N LEU A 119 9.66 4.11 14.08
CA LEU A 119 9.53 3.39 12.81
C LEU A 119 10.74 2.47 12.55
N THR A 120 10.65 1.26 13.07
CA THR A 120 11.60 0.17 12.79
C THR A 120 11.05 -0.78 11.73
N SER A 121 11.91 -1.56 11.09
CA SER A 121 11.49 -2.63 10.17
C SER A 121 10.56 -3.65 10.84
N GLU A 122 10.79 -3.97 12.12
CA GLU A 122 9.92 -4.84 12.92
C GLU A 122 8.51 -4.25 13.09
N MET A 123 8.41 -2.93 13.28
CA MET A 123 7.12 -2.23 13.35
C MET A 123 6.39 -2.25 12.00
N PHE A 124 7.10 -2.10 10.88
CA PHE A 124 6.49 -2.22 9.56
C PHE A 124 5.94 -3.63 9.31
N ALA A 125 6.68 -4.68 9.68
CA ALA A 125 6.20 -6.06 9.59
C ALA A 125 4.89 -6.26 10.39
N LYS A 126 4.82 -5.65 11.58
CA LYS A 126 3.63 -5.63 12.45
C LYS A 126 2.41 -4.96 11.80
N PHE A 127 2.58 -3.94 10.94
CA PHE A 127 1.45 -3.34 10.22
C PHE A 127 0.82 -4.25 9.17
N PHE A 128 1.55 -5.24 8.65
CA PHE A 128 1.01 -6.23 7.72
C PHE A 128 0.27 -7.38 8.42
N MET A 129 0.36 -7.49 9.75
CA MET A 129 -0.37 -8.48 10.55
C MET A 129 -1.81 -8.03 10.83
N LEU A 130 -2.59 -7.72 9.79
CA LEU A 130 -3.96 -7.21 9.92
C LEU A 130 -4.97 -8.33 10.21
N GLU A 131 -5.67 -8.27 11.35
CA GLU A 131 -6.71 -9.24 11.73
C GLU A 131 -7.83 -9.36 10.68
N ALA A 132 -8.25 -8.24 10.08
CA ALA A 132 -9.32 -8.25 9.07
C ALA A 132 -8.90 -8.91 7.75
N HIS A 133 -7.60 -8.96 7.45
CA HIS A 133 -7.08 -9.45 6.19
C HIS A 133 -5.69 -10.10 6.40
N PRO A 134 -5.63 -11.41 6.65
CA PRO A 134 -4.37 -12.11 6.96
C PRO A 134 -3.37 -12.17 5.78
N ASN A 135 -3.80 -11.84 4.55
CA ASN A 135 -3.00 -11.91 3.33
C ASN A 135 -2.87 -10.55 2.61
N VAL A 136 -2.73 -9.45 3.35
CA VAL A 136 -2.56 -8.11 2.74
C VAL A 136 -1.18 -7.99 2.11
N SER A 137 -1.15 -7.89 0.78
CA SER A 137 0.08 -7.67 0.00
C SER A 137 0.58 -6.21 0.05
N HIS A 138 -0.31 -5.27 0.38
CA HIS A 138 0.00 -3.84 0.41
C HIS A 138 -0.89 -3.08 1.38
N ILE A 139 -0.30 -2.10 2.06
CA ILE A 139 -1.00 -1.13 2.91
C ILE A 139 -0.79 0.27 2.36
N LEU A 140 -1.68 1.19 2.73
CA LEU A 140 -1.52 2.61 2.48
C LEU A 140 -1.06 3.28 3.78
N LEU A 141 0.16 3.78 3.83
CA LEU A 141 0.61 4.58 4.96
C LEU A 141 0.07 6.00 4.79
N ALA A 142 -0.70 6.45 5.77
CA ALA A 142 -1.08 7.83 5.90
C ALA A 142 -0.08 8.51 6.82
N ILE A 143 0.86 9.26 6.25
CA ILE A 143 1.88 10.00 6.98
C ILE A 143 1.30 11.39 7.29
N ILE A 144 1.11 11.68 8.58
CA ILE A 144 0.59 12.97 9.05
C ILE A 144 1.76 13.87 9.39
N ASP A 145 1.85 15.05 8.78
CA ASP A 145 2.89 16.04 9.10
C ASP A 145 2.46 16.99 10.24
N ASP A 146 3.38 17.80 10.74
CA ASP A 146 3.18 18.70 11.88
C ASP A 146 2.08 19.76 11.64
N ASP A 147 1.82 20.09 10.37
CA ASP A 147 0.78 21.03 9.94
C ASP A 147 -0.61 20.37 9.78
N GLY A 148 -0.71 19.06 10.03
CA GLY A 148 -1.94 18.28 9.86
C GLY A 148 -2.21 17.86 8.41
N SER A 149 -1.26 18.07 7.50
CA SER A 149 -1.31 17.51 6.15
C SER A 149 -1.14 15.98 6.20
N VAL A 150 -1.76 15.28 5.26
CA VAL A 150 -1.71 13.81 5.19
C VAL A 150 -1.25 13.37 3.81
N SER A 151 -0.08 12.73 3.77
CA SER A 151 0.47 12.09 2.58
C SER A 151 0.12 10.61 2.58
N LEU A 152 -0.36 10.09 1.45
CA LEU A 152 -0.72 8.67 1.32
C LEU A 152 0.32 7.94 0.47
N THR A 153 1.08 7.04 1.09
CA THR A 153 2.14 6.27 0.44
C THR A 153 1.77 4.79 0.43
N ARG A 154 1.75 4.15 -0.74
CA ARG A 154 1.48 2.71 -0.82
C ARG A 154 2.77 1.94 -0.52
N VAL A 155 2.69 1.02 0.42
CA VAL A 155 3.80 0.15 0.83
C VAL A 155 3.39 -1.29 0.60
N PHE A 156 4.31 -2.06 0.03
CA PHE A 156 4.08 -3.45 -0.32
C PHE A 156 4.96 -4.35 0.54
N ASN A 157 4.42 -5.51 0.90
CA ASN A 157 5.19 -6.56 1.54
C ASN A 157 5.70 -7.52 0.45
N TYR A 158 6.77 -7.14 -0.22
CA TYR A 158 7.50 -8.03 -1.12
C TYR A 158 8.93 -8.25 -0.61
N VAL A 159 9.35 -9.51 -0.63
CA VAL A 159 10.77 -9.85 -0.62
C VAL A 159 11.21 -9.76 -2.08
N GLN A 160 12.02 -8.75 -2.42
CA GLN A 160 12.68 -8.75 -3.72
C GLN A 160 13.57 -10.01 -3.74
N PRO A 161 13.38 -10.96 -4.68
CA PRO A 161 14.33 -12.05 -4.83
C PRO A 161 15.71 -11.44 -5.06
N PRO A 162 16.80 -12.08 -4.59
CA PRO A 162 18.14 -11.62 -4.91
C PRO A 162 18.19 -11.37 -6.42
N PHE A 163 18.63 -10.18 -6.81
CA PHE A 163 18.81 -9.88 -8.22
C PHE A 163 19.81 -10.91 -8.73
N GLU A 164 19.32 -11.91 -9.47
CA GLU A 164 20.16 -12.67 -10.37
C GLU A 164 20.67 -11.63 -11.35
N GLY A 165 21.84 -11.06 -11.03
CA GLY A 165 22.62 -10.34 -12.02
C GLY A 165 22.79 -11.24 -13.22
N PRO A 166 23.11 -10.71 -14.41
CA PRO A 166 23.44 -11.54 -15.56
C PRO A 166 24.70 -12.35 -15.22
N GLU A 167 24.51 -13.50 -14.57
CA GLU A 167 25.55 -14.49 -14.38
C GLU A 167 25.86 -14.99 -15.78
N THR A 168 27.11 -14.75 -16.16
CA THR A 168 27.76 -15.25 -17.37
C THR A 168 27.22 -14.68 -18.67
N LEU A 169 27.66 -13.46 -19.01
CA LEU A 169 28.09 -13.28 -20.40
C LEU A 169 29.05 -14.44 -20.69
N PRO A 170 28.83 -15.24 -21.76
CA PRO A 170 29.80 -16.24 -22.16
C PRO A 170 31.15 -15.53 -22.27
N PRO A 171 32.26 -16.14 -21.79
CA PRO A 171 33.57 -15.55 -22.01
C PRO A 171 33.68 -15.26 -23.50
N LEU A 172 33.94 -14.00 -23.85
CA LEU A 172 34.37 -13.65 -25.20
C LEU A 172 35.58 -14.54 -25.46
N GLU A 173 35.42 -15.56 -26.31
CA GLU A 173 36.51 -16.36 -26.80
C GLU A 173 37.53 -15.39 -27.40
N ALA A 174 38.64 -15.20 -26.68
CA ALA A 174 39.81 -14.57 -27.23
C ALA A 174 40.54 -15.64 -28.04
N ALA A 175 40.81 -15.31 -29.31
CA ALA A 175 41.49 -16.12 -30.33
C ALA A 175 40.59 -17.21 -30.94
N GLU A 176 40.44 -17.33 -32.26
CA GLU A 176 41.51 -17.33 -33.25
C GLU A 176 41.11 -16.58 -34.52
N GLY A 177 42.01 -15.71 -35.00
CA GLY A 177 41.79 -14.94 -36.22
C GLY A 177 43.09 -14.43 -36.81
N GLY A 178 43.89 -15.35 -37.36
CA GLY A 178 44.80 -15.07 -38.47
C GLY A 178 46.09 -14.34 -38.12
N ALA A 179 47.10 -15.11 -37.73
CA ALA A 179 48.47 -14.80 -38.11
C ALA A 179 48.58 -14.81 -39.64
N GLY A 180 48.89 -13.66 -40.24
CA GLY A 180 49.17 -13.51 -41.67
C GLY A 180 50.25 -12.47 -41.86
N GLY A 181 51.42 -12.74 -41.27
CA GLY A 181 52.63 -11.94 -41.45
C GLY A 181 53.27 -12.23 -42.79
N GLU A 182 53.72 -11.16 -43.43
CA GLU A 182 54.48 -11.09 -44.67
C GLU A 182 55.82 -11.83 -44.58
N SER A 183 56.21 -12.54 -45.65
CA SER A 183 57.62 -12.72 -46.01
C SER A 183 57.78 -13.02 -47.50
N ASP A 184 58.50 -12.10 -48.12
CA ASP A 184 59.10 -11.97 -49.45
C ASP A 184 59.48 -13.22 -50.26
N ASP A 185 59.14 -13.15 -51.54
CA ASP A 185 60.02 -13.19 -52.74
C ASP A 185 61.43 -13.82 -52.63
N GLU A 186 61.65 -14.94 -53.35
CA GLU A 186 62.95 -15.28 -53.97
C GLU A 186 62.75 -16.14 -55.24
N GLY A 187 62.94 -15.51 -56.40
CA GLY A 187 63.89 -15.94 -57.44
C GLY A 187 63.55 -17.14 -58.34
N SER A 188 63.22 -16.87 -59.61
CA SER A 188 64.03 -17.19 -60.83
C SER A 188 63.19 -17.14 -62.10
#